data_AF-F0G8B8-F1
#
_entry.id   AF-F0G8B8-F1
#
_cell.length_a   1.000
_cell.length_b   1.000
_cell.length_c   1.000
_cell.angle_alpha   90.00
_cell.angle_beta   90.00
_cell.angle_gamma   90.00
#
_symmetry.space_group_name_H-M   'P 1'
#
loop_
_entity.id
_entity.type
_entity.pdbx_description
1 polymer ?
#
loop_
_entity_poly.entity_id
_entity_poly.type
_entity_poly.pdbx_seq_one_letter_code
_entity_poly.pdbx_strand_id
1 'polypeptide(L)'
;MLRPLPIDTLIVPAALDGRAGTNRATGAHAQIAARNDLDAVRAWLARFVDTPTTFQNYRKEAERLLLWALIGCGKPLSSLTHE
;
A
#
# COMPACT_ATOMS: atom_id res chain seq x y z
N MET A 1 -3.98 -18.82 -2.70
CA MET A 1 -2.68 -18.11 -2.77
C MET A 1 -2.91 -16.73 -3.35
N LEU A 2 -2.27 -15.71 -2.77
CA LEU A 2 -2.27 -14.35 -3.31
C LEU A 2 -1.62 -14.36 -4.71
N ARG A 3 -2.19 -13.65 -5.67
CA ARG A 3 -1.63 -13.54 -7.03
C ARG A 3 -1.24 -12.09 -7.29
N PRO A 4 -0.16 -11.82 -8.05
CA PRO A 4 0.15 -10.47 -8.51
C PRO A 4 -1.00 -9.94 -9.35
N LEU A 5 -1.60 -8.84 -8.92
CA LEU A 5 -2.68 -8.14 -9.61
C LEU A 5 -2.42 -6.63 -9.55
N PRO A 6 -2.85 -5.87 -10.57
CA PRO A 6 -2.81 -4.42 -10.52
C PRO A 6 -3.48 -3.85 -9.26
N ILE A 7 -2.99 -2.73 -8.75
CA ILE A 7 -3.48 -2.12 -7.50
C ILE A 7 -4.99 -1.78 -7.51
N ASP A 8 -5.57 -1.62 -8.70
CA ASP A 8 -6.99 -1.31 -8.89
C ASP A 8 -7.89 -2.55 -8.75
N THR A 9 -7.32 -3.75 -8.98
CA THR A 9 -8.03 -5.04 -8.90
C THR A 9 -7.48 -5.96 -7.81
N LEU A 10 -6.44 -5.52 -7.10
CA LEU A 10 -5.82 -6.27 -6.02
C LEU A 10 -6.79 -6.44 -4.85
N ILE A 11 -7.06 -7.70 -4.50
CA ILE A 11 -7.82 -8.06 -3.30
C ILE A 11 -6.82 -8.53 -2.24
N VAL A 12 -6.67 -7.74 -1.18
CA VAL A 12 -5.77 -8.04 -0.07
C VAL A 12 -6.54 -8.72 1.06
N PRO A 13 -6.13 -9.92 1.52
CA PRO A 13 -6.72 -10.56 2.69
C PRO A 13 -6.60 -9.68 3.93
N ALA A 14 -7.60 -9.73 4.82
CA ALA A 14 -7.62 -8.92 6.03
C ALA A 14 -6.38 -9.10 6.92
N ALA A 15 -5.73 -10.28 6.90
CA ALA A 15 -4.50 -10.53 7.64
C ALA A 15 -3.27 -9.75 7.12
N LEU A 16 -3.34 -9.26 5.88
CA LEU A 16 -2.22 -8.60 5.19
C LEU A 16 -2.56 -7.17 4.73
N ASP A 17 -3.75 -6.67 5.03
CA ASP A 17 -4.18 -5.34 4.55
C ASP A 17 -3.51 -4.19 5.29
N GLY A 18 -2.88 -4.47 6.44
CA GLY A 18 -2.10 -3.51 7.20
C GLY A 18 -2.92 -2.58 8.06
N ARG A 19 -4.22 -2.84 8.30
CA ARG A 19 -5.04 -2.07 9.26
C ARG A 19 -4.44 -2.02 10.67
N ALA A 20 -3.74 -3.09 11.05
CA ALA A 20 -3.07 -3.27 12.34
C ALA A 20 -1.54 -3.29 12.22
N GLY A 21 -1.00 -2.67 11.16
CA GLY A 21 0.44 -2.69 10.92
C GLY A 21 1.22 -1.93 11.98
N THR A 22 2.42 -2.44 12.31
CA THR A 22 3.25 -1.94 13.43
C THR A 22 3.76 -0.52 13.24
N ASN A 23 3.87 -0.05 12.00
CA ASN A 23 4.34 1.31 11.66
C ASN A 23 3.18 2.27 11.36
N ARG A 24 1.93 1.90 11.69
CA ARG A 24 0.82 2.86 11.65
C ARG A 24 0.88 3.78 12.86
N ALA A 25 0.52 5.05 12.65
CA ALA A 25 0.36 5.98 13.76
C ALA A 25 -0.77 5.51 14.70
N THR A 26 -0.43 5.27 15.97
CA THR A 26 -1.40 4.94 17.03
C THR A 26 -1.66 6.18 17.88
N GLY A 27 -2.90 6.64 17.96
CA GLY A 27 -3.31 7.76 18.84
C GLY A 27 -2.95 9.17 18.35
N ALA A 28 -2.31 9.31 17.20
CA ALA A 28 -2.03 10.60 16.55
C ALA A 28 -3.10 10.97 15.51
N HIS A 29 -3.19 12.25 15.16
CA HIS A 29 -4.02 12.70 14.04
C HIS A 29 -3.49 12.13 12.72
N ALA A 30 -4.23 11.17 12.14
CA ALA A 30 -3.92 10.64 10.82
C ALA A 30 -3.95 11.78 9.78
N GLN A 31 -2.84 11.97 9.06
CA GLN A 31 -2.73 13.02 8.03
C GLN A 31 -3.58 12.72 6.79
N ILE A 32 -3.92 11.46 6.59
CA ILE A 32 -4.77 10.96 5.52
C ILE A 32 -5.78 9.98 6.09
N ALA A 33 -6.98 9.92 5.52
CA ALA A 33 -8.06 9.05 5.97
C ALA A 33 -7.88 7.58 5.55
N ALA A 34 -6.64 7.07 5.54
CA ALA A 34 -6.31 5.72 5.10
C ALA A 34 -6.50 4.69 6.22
N ARG A 35 -7.35 3.68 5.99
CA ARG A 35 -7.66 2.64 6.99
C ARG A 35 -6.82 1.38 6.87
N ASN A 36 -6.21 1.17 5.71
CA ASN A 36 -5.31 0.06 5.41
C ASN A 36 -4.15 0.59 4.53
N ASP A 37 -3.28 -0.30 4.07
CA ASP A 37 -2.10 0.09 3.27
C ASP A 37 -2.48 0.48 1.84
N LEU A 38 -3.48 -0.19 1.27
CA LEU A 38 -3.97 0.09 -0.07
C LEU A 38 -4.60 1.49 -0.17
N ASP A 39 -5.36 1.89 0.86
CA ASP A 39 -5.91 3.24 0.98
C ASP A 39 -4.81 4.30 1.04
N ALA A 40 -3.72 4.01 1.77
CA ALA A 40 -2.59 4.93 1.91
C ALA A 40 -1.87 5.13 0.56
N VAL A 41 -1.62 4.04 -0.16
CA VAL A 41 -1.01 4.10 -1.51
C VAL A 41 -1.92 4.84 -2.49
N ARG A 42 -3.23 4.57 -2.47
CA ARG A 42 -4.21 5.27 -3.34
C ARG A 42 -4.27 6.76 -3.02
N ALA A 43 -4.32 7.14 -1.74
CA ALA A 43 -4.32 8.54 -1.33
C ALA A 43 -3.03 9.26 -1.77
N TRP A 44 -1.88 8.59 -1.71
CA TRP A 44 -0.63 9.14 -2.21
C TRP A 44 -0.62 9.29 -3.74
N LEU A 45 -1.07 8.27 -4.49
CA LEU A 45 -1.14 8.31 -5.96
C LEU A 45 -2.12 9.36 -6.49
N ALA A 46 -3.22 9.61 -5.79
CA ALA A 46 -4.22 10.62 -6.17
C ALA A 46 -3.62 12.03 -6.30
N ARG A 47 -2.51 12.32 -5.61
CA ARG A 47 -1.79 13.60 -5.70
C ARG A 47 -1.15 13.85 -7.07
N PHE A 48 -1.05 12.82 -7.90
CA PHE A 48 -0.36 12.88 -9.19
C PHE A 48 -1.28 12.56 -10.38
N VAL A 49 -2.60 12.47 -10.15
CA VAL A 49 -3.57 12.07 -11.20
C VAL A 49 -3.50 12.97 -12.44
N ASP A 50 -3.17 14.25 -12.27
CA ASP A 50 -3.06 15.23 -13.35
C ASP A 50 -1.70 15.18 -14.09
N THR A 51 -0.78 14.29 -13.69
CA THR A 51 0.53 14.09 -14.34
C THR A 51 0.68 12.64 -14.79
N PRO A 52 0.16 12.26 -15.98
CA PRO A 52 0.00 10.86 -16.38
C PRO A 52 1.29 10.04 -16.33
N THR A 53 2.41 10.56 -16.84
CA THR A 53 3.70 9.85 -16.84
C THR A 53 4.21 9.59 -15.42
N THR A 54 4.16 10.60 -14.56
CA THR A 54 4.55 10.48 -13.14
C THR A 54 3.64 9.51 -12.41
N PHE A 55 2.32 9.62 -12.62
CA PHE A 55 1.34 8.70 -12.05
C PHE A 55 1.63 7.25 -12.43
N GLN A 56 1.84 6.94 -13.71
CA GLN A 56 2.10 5.57 -14.14
C GLN A 56 3.42 5.03 -13.58
N ASN A 57 4.47 5.86 -13.52
CA ASN A 57 5.73 5.47 -12.91
C ASN A 57 5.55 5.17 -11.41
N TYR A 58 4.92 6.08 -10.65
CA TYR A 58 4.70 5.89 -9.22
C TYR A 58 3.76 4.74 -8.90
N ARG A 59 2.70 4.54 -9.70
CA ARG A 59 1.80 3.39 -9.57
C ARG A 59 2.57 2.09 -9.75
N LYS A 60 3.40 1.98 -10.79
CA LYS A 60 4.23 0.80 -11.05
C LYS A 60 5.17 0.49 -9.88
N GLU A 61 5.87 1.49 -9.36
CA GLU A 61 6.83 1.30 -8.27
C GLU A 61 6.13 0.95 -6.94
N ALA A 62 5.04 1.66 -6.61
CA ALA A 62 4.26 1.40 -5.40
C ALA A 62 3.58 0.02 -5.44
N GLU A 63 3.05 -0.38 -6.59
CA GLU A 63 2.47 -1.72 -6.79
C GLU A 63 3.53 -2.80 -6.60
N ARG A 64 4.74 -2.63 -7.17
CA ARG A 64 5.82 -3.59 -6.99
C ARG A 64 6.20 -3.75 -5.52
N LEU A 65 6.34 -2.65 -4.78
CA LEU A 65 6.66 -2.68 -3.35
C LEU A 65 5.56 -3.37 -2.55
N LEU A 66 4.29 -3.01 -2.81
CA LEU A 66 3.14 -3.61 -2.12
C LEU A 66 3.05 -5.12 -2.39
N LEU A 67 3.17 -5.54 -3.65
CA LEU A 67 3.14 -6.96 -4.01
C LEU A 67 4.31 -7.73 -3.40
N TRP A 68 5.52 -7.15 -3.37
CA TRP A 68 6.66 -7.77 -2.71
C TRP A 68 6.43 -7.94 -1.20
N ALA A 69 5.88 -6.93 -0.51
CA ALA A 69 5.55 -7.05 0.90
C ALA A 69 4.53 -8.18 1.15
N LEU A 70 3.45 -8.21 0.37
CA LEU A 70 2.34 -9.15 0.55
C LEU A 70 2.71 -10.58 0.17
N ILE A 71 3.42 -10.77 -0.95
CA ILE A 71 3.71 -12.10 -1.53
C ILE A 71 5.09 -12.60 -1.09
N GLY A 72 6.10 -11.74 -1.18
CA GLY A 72 7.48 -12.10 -0.86
C GLY A 72 7.73 -12.16 0.64
N CYS A 73 7.31 -11.14 1.39
CA CYS A 73 7.50 -11.09 2.83
C CYS A 73 6.36 -11.70 3.63
N GLY A 74 5.17 -11.87 3.04
CA GLY A 74 3.98 -12.32 3.76
C GLY A 74 3.54 -11.33 4.84
N LYS A 75 3.79 -10.03 4.64
CA LYS A 75 3.52 -8.97 5.62
C LYS A 75 2.75 -7.81 4.96
N PRO A 76 1.92 -7.08 5.72
CA PRO A 76 1.44 -5.79 5.26
C PRO A 76 2.60 -4.81 5.05
N LEU A 77 2.44 -3.88 4.12
CA LEU A 77 3.40 -2.83 3.82
C LEU A 77 3.74 -2.00 5.07
N SER A 78 2.73 -1.70 5.88
CA SER A 78 2.89 -0.97 7.15
C SER A 78 3.54 -1.77 8.29
N SER A 79 4.00 -2.99 8.04
CA SER A 79 4.82 -3.77 9.00
C SER A 79 6.15 -4.21 8.42
N LEU A 80 6.56 -3.63 7.29
CA LEU A 80 7.94 -3.78 6.85
C LEU A 80 8.87 -3.09 7.85
N THR A 81 9.93 -3.78 8.23
CA THR A 81 11.03 -3.22 9.01
C THR A 81 12.24 -3.12 8.10
N HIS A 82 13.09 -2.11 8.29
CA HIS A 82 14.47 -2.24 7.86
C HIS A 82 15.08 -3.38 8.68
N GLU A 83 15.82 -4.28 8.04
CA GLU A 83 16.72 -5.18 8.79
C GLU A 83 17.74 -4.35 9.58
#